data_AF-A0A1F2SIB6-F1
#
_entry.id   AF-A0A1F2SIB6-F1
#
_cell.length_a   1.000
_cell.length_b   1.000
_cell.length_c   1.000
_cell.angle_alpha   90.00
_cell.angle_beta   90.00
_cell.angle_gamma   90.00
#
_symmetry.space_group_name_H-M   'P 1'
#
loop_
_entity.id
_entity.type
_entity.pdbx_description
1 polymer ?
#
loop_
_entity_poly.entity_id
_entity_poly.type
_entity_poly.pdbx_seq_one_letter_code
_entity_poly.pdbx_strand_id
1 'polypeptide(L)' 'MSNVENIETRIKELSPEELTAFREWFIKFDAEAWDREIEADSQEGRLDFLVGEAREEKAKGTLKDL' A
#
# COMPACT_ATOMS: atom_id res chain seq x y z
N MET A 1 20.24 -10.56 -18.73
CA MET A 1 19.18 -10.62 -17.72
C MET A 1 19.16 -9.32 -16.96
N SER A 2 17.96 -8.78 -16.73
CA SER A 2 17.76 -7.59 -15.89
C SER A 2 17.94 -7.92 -14.40
N ASN A 3 18.10 -6.89 -13.58
CA ASN A 3 18.14 -7.09 -12.13
C ASN A 3 16.84 -7.72 -11.60
N VAL A 4 15.70 -7.33 -12.17
CA VAL A 4 14.37 -7.86 -11.79
C VAL A 4 14.25 -9.34 -12.13
N GLU A 5 14.62 -9.74 -13.36
CA GLU A 5 14.61 -11.14 -13.79
C GLU A 5 15.46 -12.05 -12.90
N ASN A 6 16.60 -11.54 -12.42
CA ASN A 6 17.45 -12.26 -11.49
C ASN A 6 16.78 -12.46 -10.12
N ILE A 7 16.07 -11.45 -9.62
CA ILE A 7 15.33 -11.54 -8.35
C ILE A 7 14.19 -12.56 -8.48
N GLU A 8 13.43 -12.50 -9.57
CA GLU A 8 12.36 -13.48 -9.84
C GLU A 8 12.87 -14.91 -9.87
N THR A 9 14.02 -15.14 -10.50
CA THR A 9 14.65 -16.47 -10.54
C THR A 9 14.99 -16.95 -9.13
N ARG A 10 15.63 -16.11 -8.30
CA ARG A 10 15.94 -16.48 -6.91
C ARG A 10 14.69 -16.75 -6.07
N ILE A 11 13.62 -15.97 -6.27
CA ILE A 11 12.35 -16.18 -5.55
C ILE A 11 11.74 -17.56 -5.91
N LYS A 12 11.83 -17.97 -7.18
CA LYS A 12 11.33 -19.28 -7.64
C LYS A 12 12.14 -20.46 -7.08
N GLU A 13 13.38 -20.24 -6.68
CA GLU A 13 14.28 -21.25 -6.11
C GLU A 13 14.14 -21.40 -4.59
N LEU A 14 13.38 -20.53 -3.92
CA LEU A 14 13.15 -20.60 -2.47
C LEU A 14 12.41 -21.88 -2.09
N SER A 15 12.80 -22.45 -0.94
CA SER A 15 12.01 -23.47 -0.27
C SER A 15 10.63 -22.92 0.17
N PRO A 16 9.63 -23.77 0.43
CA PRO A 16 8.33 -23.33 0.93
C PRO A 16 8.41 -22.45 2.19
N GLU A 17 9.33 -22.76 3.10
CA GLU A 17 9.55 -22.03 4.34
C GLU A 17 10.14 -20.64 4.07
N GLU A 18 11.18 -20.57 3.22
CA GLU A 18 11.79 -19.29 2.82
C GLU A 18 10.82 -18.42 2.03
N LEU A 19 10.00 -19.01 1.16
CA LEU A 19 8.98 -18.29 0.41
C LEU A 19 7.89 -17.72 1.33
N THR A 20 7.54 -18.45 2.40
CA THR A 20 6.61 -17.96 3.42
C THR A 20 7.19 -16.77 4.17
N ALA A 21 8.43 -16.88 4.66
CA ALA A 21 9.13 -15.79 5.32
C ALA A 21 9.30 -14.56 4.40
N PHE A 22 9.62 -14.79 3.12
CA PHE A 22 9.72 -13.73 2.12
C PHE A 22 8.39 -12.98 1.95
N ARG A 23 7.27 -13.69 1.84
CA ARG A 23 5.94 -13.06 1.70
C ARG A 23 5.55 -12.24 2.93
N GLU A 24 5.80 -12.77 4.13
CA GLU A 24 5.53 -12.05 5.38
C GLU A 24 6.33 -10.75 5.50
N TRP A 25 7.60 -10.78 5.09
CA TRP A 25 8.43 -9.60 5.04
C TRP A 25 8.00 -8.63 3.94
N PHE A 26 7.72 -9.14 2.73
CA PHE A 26 7.41 -8.32 1.56
C PHE A 26 6.12 -7.51 1.75
N ILE A 27 5.10 -8.08 2.41
CA ILE A 27 3.87 -7.35 2.75
C ILE A 27 4.18 -6.10 3.59
N LYS A 28 5.09 -6.21 4.56
CA LYS A 28 5.47 -5.06 5.41
C LYS A 28 6.27 -4.05 4.61
N PHE A 29 7.23 -4.52 3.82
CA PHE A 29 8.03 -3.65 2.95
C PHE A 29 7.17 -2.84 1.97
N ASP A 30 6.19 -3.49 1.35
CA ASP A 30 5.28 -2.85 0.39
C ASP A 30 4.31 -1.90 1.10
N ALA A 31 3.78 -2.27 2.27
CA ALA A 31 2.97 -1.39 3.10
C ALA A 31 3.72 -0.12 3.51
N GLU A 32 4.99 -0.23 3.91
CA GLU A 32 5.83 0.94 4.23
C GLU A 32 6.07 1.85 3.02
N ALA A 33 6.15 1.29 1.81
CA ALA A 33 6.24 2.07 0.58
C ALA A 33 4.93 2.82 0.30
N TRP A 34 3.81 2.14 0.47
CA TRP A 34 2.48 2.72 0.28
C TRP A 34 2.18 3.83 1.31
N ASP A 35 2.57 3.64 2.57
CA ASP A 35 2.43 4.67 3.62
C ASP A 35 3.16 5.96 3.24
N ARG A 36 4.39 5.83 2.69
CA ARG A 36 5.17 6.99 2.22
C ARG A 36 4.51 7.69 1.03
N GLU A 37 3.92 6.94 0.11
CA GLU A 37 3.22 7.51 -1.05
C GLU A 37 1.96 8.26 -0.61
N ILE A 38 1.16 7.67 0.28
CA ILE A 38 -0.02 8.34 0.87
C ILE A 38 0.39 9.62 1.59
N GLU A 39 1.45 9.58 2.40
CA GLU A 39 1.92 10.76 3.12
C GLU A 39 2.35 11.87 2.15
N ALA A 40 3.10 11.53 1.10
CA ALA A 40 3.50 12.48 0.07
C ALA A 40 2.29 13.07 -0.67
N ASP A 41 1.36 12.24 -1.13
CA ASP A 41 0.14 12.68 -1.81
C ASP A 41 -0.75 13.55 -0.91
N SER A 42 -0.81 13.23 0.39
CA SER A 42 -1.49 14.05 1.39
C SER A 42 -0.82 15.41 1.56
N GLN A 43 0.51 15.47 1.61
CA GLN A 43 1.26 16.72 1.72
C GLN A 43 1.13 17.59 0.47
N GLU A 44 1.01 16.96 -0.70
CA GLU A 44 0.75 17.63 -1.98
C GLU A 44 -0.71 18.07 -2.17
N GLY A 45 -1.62 17.73 -1.25
CA GLY A 45 -3.05 18.06 -1.32
C GLY A 45 -3.83 17.22 -2.34
N ARG A 46 -3.22 16.17 -2.90
CA ARG A 46 -3.88 15.30 -3.90
C ARG A 46 -5.06 14.53 -3.31
N LEU A 47 -5.08 14.34 -2.00
CA LEU A 47 -6.14 13.64 -1.27
C LEU A 47 -7.21 14.59 -0.69
N ASP A 48 -7.12 15.90 -0.92
CA ASP A 48 -8.05 16.89 -0.35
C ASP A 48 -9.49 16.67 -0.79
N PHE A 49 -9.71 16.07 -1.96
CA PHE A 49 -11.05 15.74 -2.45
C PHE A 49 -11.79 14.76 -1.52
N LEU A 50 -11.07 13.83 -0.87
CA LEU A 50 -11.64 12.89 0.10
C LEU A 50 -12.13 13.61 1.35
N VAL A 51 -11.39 14.65 1.79
CA VAL A 51 -11.79 15.50 2.92
C VAL A 51 -13.04 16.30 2.54
N GLY A 52 -13.12 16.80 1.30
CA GLY A 52 -14.30 17.46 0.75
C GLY A 52 -15.53 16.55 0.79
N GLU A 53 -15.41 15.36 0.21
CA GLU A 53 -16.48 14.35 0.16
C GLU A 53 -16.96 13.98 1.57
N ALA A 54 -16.03 13.70 2.49
CA ALA A 54 -16.37 13.38 3.88
C ALA A 54 -17.16 14.51 4.57
N ARG A 55 -16.85 15.78 4.29
CA ARG A 55 -17.60 16.93 4.82
C ARG A 55 -19.00 17.02 4.21
N GLU A 56 -19.15 16.77 2.92
CA GLU A 56 -20.44 16.78 2.24
C GLU A 56 -21.36 15.68 2.76
N GLU A 57 -20.87 14.44 2.85
CA GLU A 57 -21.66 13.31 3.36
C GLU A 57 -22.02 13.48 4.83
N LYS A 58 -21.11 14.06 5.64
CA LYS A 58 -21.43 14.47 7.01
C LYS A 58 -22.57 15.48 7.06
N ALA A 59 -22.56 16.48 6.17
CA ALA A 59 -23.62 17.49 6.11
C ALA A 59 -24.97 16.90 5.64
N LYS A 60 -24.95 15.89 4.77
CA LYS A 60 -26.14 15.15 4.32
C LYS A 60 -26.67 14.18 5.38
N GLY A 61 -25.88 13.85 6.40
CA GLY A 61 -26.26 12.88 7.44
C GLY A 61 -26.28 11.44 6.92
N THR A 62 -25.55 11.15 5.85
CA THR A 62 -25.51 9.84 5.16
C THR A 62 -24.34 8.98 5.60
N LEU A 63 -23.48 9.49 6.50
CA LEU A 63 -22.38 8.72 7.06
C LEU A 63 -22.91 7.47 7.79
N LYS A 64 -22.22 6.35 7.57
CA LYS A 64 -22.50 5.11 8.28
C LYS A 64 -22.00 5.22 9.73
N ASP A 65 -22.74 4.63 10.65
CA ASP A 65 -22.27 4.43 12.03
C ASP A 65 -21.00 3.57 12.05
N LEU A 66 -20.10 3.89 12.98
CA LEU A 66 -18.81 3.20 13.20
C LEU A 66 -18.99 1.81 13.80
#